data_AF-A0AAW1UA84-F1
#
_entry.id   AF-A0AAW1UA84-F1
#
_cell.length_a   1.000
_cell.length_b   1.000
_cell.length_c   1.000
_cell.angle_alpha   90.00
_cell.angle_beta   90.00
_cell.angle_gamma   90.00
#
_symmetry.space_group_name_H-M   'P 1'
#
loop_
_entity.id
_entity.type
_entity.pdbx_description
1 polymer ?
#
loop_
_entity_poly.entity_id
_entity_poly.type
_entity_poly.pdbx_seq_one_letter_code
_entity_poly.pdbx_strand_id
1 'polypeptide(L)'
;MIASKFSIRNNMKNVLHLQILGYGSVCPRTPWGKLVTIIYALIGIPLMLLYLSTTGDVLAKSFRRLYGKLCGKSTSKHPCSCANIVRVPVTLCVVILLAYICSGALLFSRLENWSILEGSYFCFTSLGTIGFGDLLPGQRAEDISLCVCSAYILTGMALVAMCFSLVQDEVITLFRFIGASCSPSEASKRKDAEVSAEVS
;
A
#
# COMPACT_ATOMS: atom_id res chain seq x y z
N MET A 1 32.09 18.91 -1.93
CA MET A 1 30.99 18.61 -0.98
C MET A 1 29.72 19.43 -1.24
N ILE A 2 29.81 20.73 -1.60
CA ILE A 2 28.64 21.60 -1.83
C ILE A 2 27.89 21.25 -3.13
N ALA A 3 28.60 20.96 -4.23
CA ALA A 3 28.00 20.53 -5.50
C ALA A 3 27.27 19.18 -5.38
N SER A 4 27.79 18.26 -4.55
CA SER A 4 27.19 16.96 -4.25
C SER A 4 25.87 17.12 -3.50
N LYS A 5 25.84 18.01 -2.49
CA LYS A 5 24.62 18.36 -1.75
C LYS A 5 23.57 19.02 -2.66
N PHE A 6 23.99 19.89 -3.57
CA PHE A 6 23.09 20.57 -4.51
C PHE A 6 22.45 19.60 -5.52
N SER A 7 23.24 18.66 -6.07
CA SER A 7 22.73 17.63 -7.00
C SER A 7 21.77 16.65 -6.33
N ILE A 8 22.10 16.20 -5.12
CA ILE A 8 21.21 15.32 -4.33
C ILE A 8 19.92 16.05 -3.94
N ARG A 9 20.01 17.33 -3.54
CA ARG A 9 18.86 18.15 -3.16
C ARG A 9 17.92 18.36 -4.35
N ASN A 10 18.45 18.67 -5.54
CA ASN A 10 17.64 18.82 -6.75
C ASN A 10 17.02 17.48 -7.17
N ASN A 11 17.77 16.38 -7.11
CA ASN A 11 17.21 15.05 -7.40
C ASN A 11 16.11 14.64 -6.43
N MET A 12 16.25 14.93 -5.13
CA MET A 12 15.24 14.55 -4.14
C MET A 12 13.99 15.43 -4.24
N LYS A 13 14.15 16.73 -4.52
CA LYS A 13 13.04 17.63 -4.86
C LYS A 13 12.33 17.19 -6.13
N ASN A 14 13.09 16.76 -7.14
CA ASN A 14 12.53 16.20 -8.37
C ASN A 14 11.76 14.93 -8.05
N VAL A 15 12.34 13.93 -7.39
CA VAL A 15 11.64 12.68 -7.01
C VAL A 15 10.33 12.97 -6.28
N LEU A 16 10.33 13.90 -5.32
CA LEU A 16 9.12 14.30 -4.61
C LEU A 16 8.10 14.98 -5.55
N HIS A 17 8.53 15.87 -6.44
CA HIS A 17 7.67 16.47 -7.47
C HIS A 17 7.10 15.43 -8.44
N LEU A 18 7.90 14.47 -8.89
CA LEU A 18 7.49 13.42 -9.82
C LEU A 18 6.45 12.50 -9.19
N GLN A 19 6.57 12.27 -7.88
CA GLN A 19 5.68 11.42 -7.11
C GLN A 19 4.38 12.12 -6.71
N ILE A 20 4.37 13.45 -6.59
CA ILE A 20 3.20 14.24 -6.19
C ILE A 20 2.49 14.81 -7.42
N LEU A 21 3.15 15.64 -8.24
CA LEU A 21 2.53 16.38 -9.35
C LEU A 21 2.14 15.53 -10.56
N GLY A 22 2.49 14.24 -10.57
CA GLY A 22 2.07 13.31 -11.61
C GLY A 22 2.27 13.86 -13.03
N TYR A 23 3.47 14.35 -13.35
CA TYR A 23 3.92 14.66 -14.72
C TYR A 23 2.87 15.30 -15.67
N GLY A 24 2.04 16.24 -15.21
CA GLY A 24 1.10 16.96 -16.10
C GLY A 24 1.78 17.69 -17.27
N SER A 25 3.11 17.85 -17.23
CA SER A 25 3.92 18.44 -18.29
C SER A 25 4.43 17.46 -19.35
N VAL A 26 4.33 16.13 -19.16
CA VAL A 26 4.94 15.12 -20.06
C VAL A 26 3.89 14.11 -20.53
N CYS A 27 2.93 14.59 -21.31
CA CYS A 27 1.96 13.74 -21.99
C CYS A 27 2.42 13.47 -23.43
N PRO A 28 2.31 12.24 -23.96
CA PRO A 28 2.64 11.97 -25.35
C PRO A 28 1.71 12.77 -26.29
N ARG A 29 2.29 13.76 -26.99
CA ARG A 29 1.56 14.60 -27.95
C ARG A 29 1.26 13.86 -29.26
N THR A 30 2.09 12.89 -29.64
CA THR A 30 1.94 12.14 -30.90
C THR A 30 0.92 11.00 -30.78
N PRO A 31 0.17 10.68 -31.87
CA PRO A 31 -0.80 9.57 -31.85
C PRO A 31 -0.16 8.22 -31.47
N TRP A 32 1.03 7.94 -32.01
CA TRP A 32 1.80 6.74 -31.71
C TRP A 32 2.28 6.69 -30.26
N GLY A 33 2.71 7.83 -29.69
CA GLY A 33 3.07 7.90 -28.28
C GLY A 33 1.90 7.57 -27.37
N LYS A 34 0.70 8.07 -27.69
CA LYS A 34 -0.53 7.74 -26.95
C LYS A 34 -0.84 6.25 -26.99
N LEU A 35 -0.74 5.62 -28.17
CA LEU A 35 -0.98 4.18 -28.34
C LEU A 35 0.00 3.33 -27.52
N VAL A 36 1.30 3.66 -27.58
CA VAL A 36 2.34 2.98 -26.80
C VAL A 36 2.07 3.14 -25.30
N THR A 37 1.68 4.33 -24.84
CA THR A 37 1.31 4.55 -23.43
C THR A 37 0.10 3.72 -22.99
N ILE A 38 -0.91 3.54 -23.85
CA ILE A 38 -2.05 2.68 -23.55
C ILE A 38 -1.60 1.22 -23.37
N ILE A 39 -0.79 0.68 -24.30
CA ILE A 39 -0.29 -0.70 -24.20
C ILE A 39 0.61 -0.88 -22.97
N TYR A 40 1.49 0.10 -22.71
CA TYR A 40 2.35 0.10 -21.53
C TYR A 40 1.54 0.13 -20.23
N ALA A 41 0.47 0.93 -20.15
CA ALA A 41 -0.42 0.96 -18.99
C ALA A 41 -1.17 -0.37 -18.81
N LEU A 42 -1.63 -1.01 -19.89
CA LEU A 42 -2.34 -2.29 -19.81
C LEU A 42 -1.48 -3.43 -19.25
N ILE A 43 -0.18 -3.45 -19.56
CA ILE A 43 0.74 -4.46 -19.02
C ILE A 43 1.32 -4.01 -17.67
N GLY A 44 1.65 -2.72 -17.57
CA GLY A 44 2.30 -2.11 -16.42
C GLY A 44 1.40 -2.07 -15.19
N ILE A 45 0.11 -1.76 -15.33
CA ILE A 45 -0.81 -1.74 -14.17
C ILE A 45 -0.88 -3.12 -13.51
N PRO A 46 -1.20 -4.23 -14.21
CA PRO A 46 -1.17 -5.57 -13.61
C PRO A 46 0.18 -5.94 -12.99
N LEU A 47 1.28 -5.62 -13.68
CA LEU A 47 2.62 -5.92 -13.19
C LEU A 47 2.96 -5.12 -11.91
N MET A 48 2.56 -3.85 -11.86
CA MET A 48 2.72 -2.98 -10.69
C MET A 48 1.85 -3.45 -9.52
N LEU A 49 0.62 -3.89 -9.78
CA LEU A 49 -0.25 -4.48 -8.75
C LEU A 49 0.36 -5.78 -8.20
N LEU A 50 0.93 -6.63 -9.05
CA LEU A 50 1.63 -7.85 -8.63
C LEU A 50 2.90 -7.54 -7.84
N TYR A 51 3.68 -6.56 -8.28
CA TYR A 51 4.86 -6.08 -7.56
C TYR A 51 4.51 -5.52 -6.16
N LEU A 52 3.46 -4.69 -6.08
CA LEU A 52 2.95 -4.18 -4.81
C LEU A 52 2.43 -5.31 -3.91
N SER A 53 1.75 -6.31 -4.48
CA SER A 53 1.25 -7.48 -3.75
C SER A 53 2.38 -8.24 -3.06
N THR A 54 3.45 -8.55 -3.81
CA THR A 54 4.63 -9.26 -3.27
C THR A 54 5.39 -8.45 -2.20
N THR A 55 5.59 -7.15 -2.45
CA THR A 55 6.29 -6.28 -1.50
C THR A 55 5.46 -6.08 -0.23
N GLY A 56 4.16 -5.83 -0.39
CA GLY A 56 3.24 -5.65 0.72
C GLY A 56 3.04 -6.92 1.53
N ASP A 57 3.11 -8.12 0.94
CA ASP A 57 3.07 -9.40 1.65
C ASP A 57 4.27 -9.61 2.58
N VAL A 58 5.47 -9.29 2.10
CA VAL A 58 6.70 -9.37 2.91
C VAL A 58 6.60 -8.42 4.10
N LEU A 59 6.08 -7.21 3.88
CA LEU A 59 5.90 -6.23 4.92
C LEU A 59 4.77 -6.61 5.89
N ALA A 60 3.64 -7.11 5.39
CA ALA A 60 2.52 -7.58 6.19
C ALA A 60 2.91 -8.79 7.05
N LYS A 61 3.72 -9.71 6.54
CA LYS A 61 4.29 -10.83 7.33
C LYS A 61 5.21 -10.33 8.43
N SER A 62 6.06 -9.35 8.14
CA SER A 62 6.91 -8.70 9.15
C SER A 62 6.07 -8.01 10.22
N PHE A 63 5.00 -7.31 9.83
CA PHE A 63 4.09 -6.63 10.73
C PHE A 63 3.29 -7.62 11.60
N ARG A 64 2.76 -8.70 11.01
CA ARG A 64 2.09 -9.80 11.74
C ARG A 64 3.02 -10.44 12.77
N ARG A 65 4.31 -10.61 12.47
CA ARG A 65 5.32 -11.07 13.43
C ARG A 65 5.54 -10.09 14.57
N LEU A 66 5.65 -8.79 14.27
CA LEU A 66 5.81 -7.74 15.28
C LEU A 66 4.59 -7.65 16.19
N TYR A 67 3.39 -7.61 15.61
CA TYR A 67 2.12 -7.60 16.33
C TYR A 67 1.95 -8.87 17.18
N GLY A 68 2.32 -10.04 16.65
CA GLY A 68 2.35 -11.30 17.41
C GLY A 68 3.32 -11.28 18.59
N LYS A 69 4.46 -10.59 18.48
CA LYS A 69 5.38 -10.38 19.61
C LYS A 69 4.83 -9.41 20.66
N LEU A 70 4.15 -8.34 20.23
CA LEU A 70 3.53 -7.36 21.13
C LEU A 70 2.34 -7.97 21.90
N CYS A 71 1.49 -8.75 21.22
CA CYS A 71 0.39 -9.50 21.84
C CYS A 71 0.86 -10.79 22.55
N GLY A 72 2.07 -11.27 22.24
CA GLY A 72 2.67 -12.49 22.79
C GLY A 72 3.18 -12.38 24.24
N LYS A 73 2.95 -11.26 24.92
CA LYS A 73 3.13 -11.15 26.38
C LYS A 73 1.97 -11.72 27.18
N SER A 74 0.89 -12.18 26.54
CA SER A 74 -0.17 -12.92 27.23
C SER A 74 0.29 -14.33 27.55
N THR A 75 0.76 -14.53 28.77
CA THR A 75 0.97 -15.84 29.39
C THR A 75 -0.33 -16.64 29.35
N SER A 76 -0.44 -17.61 28.45
CA SER A 76 -1.40 -18.70 28.62
C SER A 76 -0.74 -20.03 28.31
N LYS A 77 -0.60 -20.82 29.37
CA LYS A 77 -0.12 -22.18 29.39
C LYS A 77 -1.18 -23.07 28.72
N HIS A 78 -1.06 -23.35 27.42
CA HIS A 78 -1.60 -24.58 26.82
C HIS A 78 -0.87 -24.86 25.49
N PRO A 79 -0.06 -25.92 25.40
CA PRO A 79 0.59 -26.31 24.16
C PRO A 79 -0.38 -27.19 23.36
N CYS A 80 -1.18 -26.57 22.49
CA CYS A 80 -1.77 -27.28 21.35
C CYS A 80 -1.33 -26.58 20.07
N SER A 81 -0.46 -27.27 19.35
CA SER A 81 0.16 -26.88 18.09
C SER A 81 -0.90 -26.75 17.00
N CYS A 82 -1.41 -25.54 16.79
CA CYS A 82 -2.06 -25.11 15.56
C CYS A 82 -1.64 -23.65 15.37
N ALA A 83 -0.85 -23.39 14.32
CA ALA A 83 -0.36 -22.07 13.99
C ALA A 83 -1.51 -21.05 13.97
N ASN A 84 -1.58 -20.18 14.98
CA ASN A 84 -2.51 -19.05 14.98
C ASN A 84 -2.05 -18.10 13.87
N ILE A 85 -2.58 -18.28 12.66
CA ILE A 85 -2.51 -17.29 11.59
C ILE A 85 -3.32 -16.10 12.10
N VAL A 86 -2.61 -15.13 12.71
CA VAL A 86 -3.20 -13.85 13.10
C VAL A 86 -3.59 -13.14 11.81
N ARG A 87 -4.84 -13.32 11.39
CA ARG A 87 -5.45 -12.53 10.31
C ARG A 87 -5.57 -11.11 10.84
N VAL A 88 -4.69 -10.23 10.36
CA VAL A 88 -4.74 -8.80 10.66
C VAL A 88 -5.92 -8.22 9.87
N PRO A 89 -6.95 -7.68 10.54
CA PRO A 89 -8.10 -7.15 9.83
C PRO A 89 -7.74 -5.85 9.10
N VAL A 90 -8.37 -5.60 7.96
CA VAL A 90 -8.21 -4.37 7.17
C VAL A 90 -8.46 -3.12 8.03
N THR A 91 -9.39 -3.19 9.00
CA THR A 91 -9.66 -2.11 9.97
C THR A 91 -8.41 -1.67 10.72
N LEU A 92 -7.52 -2.60 11.11
CA LEU A 92 -6.30 -2.28 11.84
C LEU A 92 -5.33 -1.46 10.97
N CYS A 93 -5.29 -1.76 9.67
CA CYS A 93 -4.48 -1.02 8.70
C CYS A 93 -5.02 0.39 8.45
N VAL A 94 -6.34 0.55 8.37
CA VAL A 94 -6.98 1.88 8.28
C VAL A 94 -6.64 2.71 9.52
N VAL A 95 -6.70 2.12 10.72
CA VAL A 95 -6.33 2.82 11.97
C VAL A 95 -4.85 3.21 11.96
N ILE A 96 -3.94 2.33 11.50
CA ILE A 96 -2.50 2.65 11.38
C ILE A 96 -2.28 3.78 10.37
N LEU A 97 -2.95 3.76 9.21
CA LEU A 97 -2.84 4.83 8.21
C LEU A 97 -3.33 6.17 8.76
N LEU A 98 -4.46 6.19 9.48
CA LEU A 98 -4.97 7.40 10.11
C LEU A 98 -4.01 7.93 11.18
N ALA A 99 -3.50 7.06 12.04
CA ALA A 99 -2.49 7.43 13.03
C ALA A 99 -1.21 7.96 12.37
N TYR A 100 -0.81 7.36 11.24
CA TYR A 100 0.32 7.80 10.45
C TYR A 100 0.09 9.21 9.88
N ILE A 101 -1.07 9.48 9.28
CA ILE A 101 -1.44 10.83 8.77
C ILE A 101 -1.44 11.86 9.91
N CYS A 102 -2.00 11.52 11.07
CA CYS A 102 -1.96 12.40 12.24
C CYS A 102 -0.52 12.67 12.70
N SER A 103 0.35 11.65 12.69
CA SER A 103 1.76 11.83 13.04
C SER A 103 2.49 12.75 12.05
N GLY A 104 2.22 12.62 10.74
CA GLY A 104 2.77 13.50 9.71
C GLY A 104 2.28 14.94 9.84
N ALA A 105 0.98 15.14 10.12
CA ALA A 105 0.41 16.46 10.35
C ALA A 105 1.11 17.21 11.50
N LEU A 106 1.37 16.50 12.62
CA LEU A 106 2.13 17.06 13.75
C LEU A 106 3.58 17.34 13.36
N LEU A 107 4.24 16.41 12.66
CA LEU A 107 5.62 16.54 12.22
C LEU A 107 5.82 17.75 11.30
N PHE A 108 4.99 17.90 10.27
CA PHE A 108 5.05 19.00 9.32
C PHE A 108 4.57 20.33 9.91
N SER A 109 3.62 20.29 10.86
CA SER A 109 3.24 21.49 11.61
C SER A 109 4.41 22.05 12.42
N ARG A 110 5.29 21.19 12.96
CA ARG A 110 6.52 21.62 13.66
C ARG A 110 7.66 22.01 12.71
N LEU A 111 7.79 21.34 11.56
CA LEU A 111 8.89 21.58 10.63
C LEU A 111 8.68 22.80 9.72
N GLU A 112 7.48 22.97 9.18
CA GLU A 112 7.17 24.01 8.17
C GLU A 112 6.21 25.09 8.69
N ASN A 113 5.82 25.03 9.98
CA ASN A 113 4.83 25.93 10.60
C ASN A 113 3.45 25.91 9.90
N TRP A 114 3.08 24.77 9.29
CA TRP A 114 1.76 24.59 8.71
C TRP A 114 0.69 24.35 9.78
N SER A 115 -0.55 24.68 9.46
CA SER A 115 -1.69 24.26 10.28
C SER A 115 -1.82 22.72 10.27
N ILE A 116 -2.41 22.14 11.33
CA ILE A 116 -2.65 20.69 11.39
C ILE A 116 -3.50 20.23 10.21
N LEU A 117 -4.43 21.07 9.73
CA LEU A 117 -5.26 20.78 8.57
C LEU A 117 -4.42 20.69 7.29
N GLU A 118 -3.57 21.69 7.00
CA GLU A 118 -2.66 21.69 5.85
C GLU A 118 -1.68 20.52 5.89
N GLY A 119 -1.10 20.23 7.06
CA GLY A 119 -0.21 19.08 7.25
C GLY A 119 -0.91 17.75 7.00
N SER A 120 -2.13 17.58 7.52
CA SER A 120 -2.93 16.37 7.29
C SER A 120 -3.37 16.24 5.83
N TYR A 121 -3.75 17.34 5.19
CA TYR A 121 -4.12 17.40 3.78
C TYR A 121 -2.93 17.02 2.89
N PHE A 122 -1.73 17.55 3.16
CA PHE A 122 -0.51 17.18 2.46
C PHE A 122 -0.21 15.68 2.61
N CYS A 123 -0.26 15.14 3.83
CA CYS A 123 -0.04 13.72 4.07
C CYS A 123 -1.08 12.83 3.36
N PHE A 124 -2.36 13.18 3.45
CA PHE A 124 -3.43 12.41 2.81
C PHE A 124 -3.31 12.43 1.28
N THR A 125 -3.12 13.61 0.68
CA THR A 125 -3.01 13.76 -0.78
C THR A 125 -1.76 13.10 -1.34
N SER A 126 -0.65 13.11 -0.58
CA SER A 126 0.59 12.44 -0.98
C SER A 126 0.48 10.92 -0.89
N LEU A 127 -0.09 10.37 0.19
CA LEU A 127 -0.26 8.92 0.36
C LEU A 127 -1.36 8.34 -0.53
N GLY A 128 -2.43 9.12 -0.74
CA GLY A 128 -3.51 8.78 -1.66
C GLY A 128 -3.12 8.92 -3.13
N THR A 129 -1.87 9.29 -3.43
CA THR A 129 -1.35 9.52 -4.79
C THR A 129 -2.17 10.53 -5.62
N ILE A 130 -2.94 11.39 -4.94
CA ILE A 130 -3.70 12.48 -5.58
C ILE A 130 -2.73 13.59 -5.98
N GLY A 131 -1.88 13.98 -5.02
CA GLY A 131 -0.72 14.83 -5.23
C GLY A 131 -0.99 16.15 -5.97
N PHE A 132 -1.91 16.98 -5.48
CA PHE A 132 -2.18 18.29 -6.09
C PHE A 132 -0.92 19.18 -6.23
N GLY A 133 0.07 18.99 -5.37
CA GLY A 133 1.35 19.69 -5.46
C GLY A 133 1.27 21.18 -5.13
N ASP A 134 0.20 21.58 -4.46
CA ASP A 134 -0.05 22.93 -3.94
C ASP A 134 0.76 23.19 -2.66
N LEU A 135 0.99 22.17 -1.83
CA LEU A 135 1.80 22.23 -0.63
C LEU A 135 3.00 21.27 -0.76
N LEU A 136 4.22 21.80 -0.70
CA LEU A 136 5.45 21.00 -0.70
C LEU A 136 6.43 21.50 0.38
N PRO A 137 7.02 20.60 1.19
CA PRO A 137 8.02 20.95 2.18
C PRO A 137 9.35 21.34 1.51
N GLY A 138 10.16 22.17 2.18
CA GLY A 138 11.47 22.62 1.70
C GLY A 138 11.43 23.88 0.80
N GLN A 139 10.34 24.65 0.87
CA GLN A 139 10.33 26.04 0.39
C GLN A 139 10.97 27.02 1.40
N ARG A 140 10.87 26.74 2.72
CA ARG A 140 11.41 27.60 3.79
C ARG A 140 12.46 26.93 4.70
N ALA A 141 12.36 25.63 4.94
CA ALA A 141 13.24 24.92 5.87
C ALA A 141 14.40 24.14 5.21
N GLU A 142 15.48 23.97 5.98
CA GLU A 142 16.77 23.36 5.63
C GLU A 142 16.69 21.92 5.07
N ASP A 143 17.83 21.39 4.59
CA ASP A 143 18.03 20.03 4.04
C ASP A 143 17.35 18.91 4.85
N ILE A 144 17.18 19.11 6.15
CA ILE A 144 16.56 18.16 7.09
C ILE A 144 15.06 17.97 6.79
N SER A 145 14.31 19.02 6.48
CA SER A 145 12.85 18.92 6.20
C SER A 145 12.58 18.04 4.98
N LEU A 146 13.39 18.19 3.93
CA LEU A 146 13.31 17.37 2.72
C LEU A 146 13.68 15.91 2.97
N CYS A 147 14.71 15.67 3.78
CA CYS A 147 15.13 14.31 4.14
C CYS A 147 14.07 13.59 5.00
N VAL A 148 13.50 14.30 5.98
CA VAL A 148 12.41 13.79 6.80
C VAL A 148 11.17 13.55 5.96
N CYS A 149 10.83 14.46 5.04
CA CYS A 149 9.71 14.29 4.11
C CYS A 149 9.90 13.07 3.20
N SER A 150 11.07 12.90 2.59
CA SER A 150 11.31 11.76 1.70
C SER A 150 11.26 10.44 2.45
N ALA A 151 11.89 10.35 3.63
CA ALA A 151 11.82 9.17 4.49
C ALA A 151 10.37 8.88 4.95
N TYR A 152 9.60 9.91 5.26
CA TYR A 152 8.18 9.80 5.57
C TYR A 152 7.41 9.25 4.38
N ILE A 153 7.42 9.91 3.22
CA ILE A 153 6.68 9.45 2.03
C ILE A 153 7.08 8.02 1.63
N LEU A 154 8.35 7.66 1.69
CA LEU A 154 8.81 6.28 1.42
C LEU A 154 8.21 5.27 2.39
N THR A 155 8.20 5.57 3.68
CA THR A 155 7.60 4.71 4.71
C THR A 155 6.08 4.61 4.51
N GLY A 156 5.43 5.72 4.18
CA GLY A 156 4.00 5.78 3.90
C GLY A 156 3.58 4.97 2.68
N MET A 157 4.36 5.01 1.59
CA MET A 157 4.13 4.15 0.41
C MET A 157 4.26 2.66 0.75
N ALA A 158 5.18 2.31 1.65
CA ALA A 158 5.31 0.94 2.13
C ALA A 158 4.08 0.50 2.95
N LEU A 159 3.53 1.39 3.79
CA LEU A 159 2.27 1.14 4.51
C LEU A 159 1.09 1.00 3.55
N VAL A 160 0.98 1.85 2.53
CA VAL A 160 -0.07 1.75 1.50
C VAL A 160 0.05 0.43 0.73
N ALA A 161 1.27 0.01 0.36
CA ALA A 161 1.50 -1.29 -0.29
C ALA A 161 1.04 -2.47 0.58
N MET A 162 1.35 -2.45 1.89
CA MET A 162 0.84 -3.45 2.84
C MET A 162 -0.69 -3.46 2.90
N CYS A 163 -1.33 -2.29 2.96
CA CYS A 163 -2.79 -2.17 2.98
C CYS A 163 -3.39 -2.77 1.72
N PHE A 164 -2.79 -2.49 0.56
CA PHE A 164 -3.25 -3.02 -0.72
C PHE A 164 -3.12 -4.55 -0.80
N SER A 165 -2.04 -5.14 -0.29
CA SER A 165 -1.90 -6.60 -0.19
C SER A 165 -2.98 -7.22 0.70
N LEU A 166 -3.30 -6.60 1.84
CA LEU A 166 -4.32 -7.11 2.76
C LEU A 166 -5.74 -7.02 2.18
N VAL A 167 -6.04 -5.94 1.45
CA VAL A 167 -7.31 -5.81 0.74
C VAL A 167 -7.41 -6.87 -0.37
N GLN A 168 -6.32 -7.12 -1.11
CA GLN A 168 -6.29 -8.20 -2.11
C GLN A 168 -6.55 -9.58 -1.47
N ASP A 169 -5.91 -9.90 -0.35
CA ASP A 169 -6.13 -11.17 0.37
C ASP A 169 -7.63 -11.39 0.72
N GLU A 170 -8.28 -10.34 1.26
CA GLU A 170 -9.70 -10.39 1.63
C GLU A 170 -10.61 -10.48 0.39
N VAL A 171 -10.33 -9.70 -0.66
CA VAL A 171 -11.09 -9.73 -1.92
C VAL A 171 -10.98 -11.11 -2.58
N ILE A 172 -9.78 -11.70 -2.65
CA ILE A 172 -9.58 -13.05 -3.19
C ILE A 172 -10.34 -14.09 -2.35
N THR A 173 -10.33 -13.93 -1.03
CA THR A 173 -11.09 -14.78 -0.12
C THR A 173 -12.58 -14.68 -0.38
N LEU A 174 -13.12 -13.47 -0.55
CA LEU A 174 -14.51 -13.22 -0.92
C LEU A 174 -14.86 -13.83 -2.29
N PHE A 175 -14.02 -13.65 -3.31
CA PHE A 175 -14.23 -14.25 -4.62
C PHE A 175 -14.28 -15.78 -4.56
N ARG A 176 -13.46 -16.41 -3.72
CA ARG A 176 -13.52 -17.86 -3.47
C ARG A 176 -14.80 -18.27 -2.76
N PHE A 177 -15.28 -17.50 -1.77
CA PHE A 177 -16.56 -17.76 -1.10
C PHE A 177 -17.75 -17.64 -2.04
N ILE A 178 -17.78 -16.60 -2.88
CA ILE A 178 -18.83 -16.41 -3.89
C ILE A 178 -18.75 -17.51 -4.95
N GLY A 179 -17.56 -17.82 -5.45
CA GLY A 179 -17.34 -18.90 -6.43
C GLY A 179 -17.74 -20.28 -5.92
N ALA A 180 -17.46 -20.57 -4.64
CA ALA A 180 -17.92 -21.80 -3.99
C ALA A 180 -19.44 -21.83 -3.79
N SER A 181 -20.06 -20.69 -3.47
CA SER A 181 -21.52 -20.56 -3.35
C SER A 181 -22.23 -20.68 -4.71
N CYS A 182 -21.57 -20.28 -5.80
CA CYS A 182 -22.02 -20.46 -7.19
C CYS A 182 -21.72 -21.85 -7.77
N SER A 183 -21.04 -22.73 -7.03
CA SER A 183 -20.88 -24.15 -7.39
C SER A 183 -21.73 -25.10 -6.51
N PRO A 184 -23.08 -25.08 -6.55
CA PRO A 184 -23.89 -26.13 -5.93
C PRO A 184 -24.05 -27.42 -6.77
N SER A 185 -23.47 -27.57 -7.96
CA SER A 185 -23.97 -28.58 -8.93
C SER A 185 -23.08 -29.78 -9.29
N GLU A 186 -21.82 -29.88 -8.84
CA GLU A 186 -20.97 -31.05 -9.18
C GLU A 186 -20.82 -32.08 -8.05
N ALA A 187 -20.98 -31.68 -6.78
CA ALA A 187 -20.86 -32.59 -5.65
C ALA A 187 -22.07 -33.54 -5.49
N SER A 188 -23.24 -33.20 -6.06
CA SER A 188 -24.42 -34.07 -6.03
C SER A 188 -24.41 -35.15 -7.13
N LYS A 189 -23.89 -34.84 -8.33
CA LYS A 189 -23.85 -35.82 -9.45
C LYS A 189 -22.86 -36.96 -9.23
N ARG A 190 -21.83 -36.76 -8.40
CA ARG A 190 -20.83 -37.80 -8.12
C ARG A 190 -21.35 -38.90 -7.21
N LYS A 191 -22.32 -38.61 -6.33
CA LYS A 191 -22.97 -39.65 -5.51
C LYS A 191 -23.92 -40.51 -6.33
N ASP A 192 -24.62 -39.93 -7.31
CA ASP A 192 -25.52 -40.68 -8.20
C ASP A 192 -24.74 -41.59 -9.17
N ALA A 193 -23.54 -41.18 -9.59
CA ALA A 193 -22.67 -41.97 -10.45
C ALA A 193 -21.99 -43.14 -9.70
N GLU A 194 -21.65 -42.97 -8.42
CA GLU A 194 -21.04 -44.04 -7.61
C GLU A 194 -22.10 -45.07 -7.17
N VAL A 195 -23.34 -44.65 -6.88
CA VAL A 195 -24.47 -45.57 -6.60
C VAL A 195 -24.88 -46.36 -7.84
N SER A 196 -24.81 -45.77 -9.04
CA SER A 196 -25.12 -46.49 -10.28
C SER A 196 -24.04 -47.49 -10.70
N ALA A 197 -22.83 -47.42 -10.12
CA ALA A 197 -21.72 -48.33 -10.39
C ALA A 197 -21.66 -49.51 -9.40
N GLU A 198 -22.24 -49.40 -8.19
CA GLU A 198 -22.37 -50.52 -7.24
C GLU A 198 -23.62 -51.39 -7.49
N VAL A 199 -24.58 -50.92 -8.29
CA VAL A 199 -25.82 -51.66 -8.60
C VAL A 199 -25.73 -52.44 -9.92
N SER A 200 -24.60 -52.38 -10.64
CA SER A 200 -24.41 -53.02 -11.94
C SER A 200 -23.36 -54.12 -11.96
#